data_AF-A0A6J4QBI7-F1
#
_entry.id   AF-A0A6J4QBI7-F1
#
_cell.length_a   1.000
_cell.length_b   1.000
_cell.length_c   1.000
_cell.angle_alpha   90.00
_cell.angle_beta   90.00
_cell.angle_gamma   90.00
#
_symmetry.space_group_name_H-M   'P 1'
#
loop_
_entity.id
_entity.type
_entity.pdbx_description
1 polymer ?
#
loop_
_entity_poly.entity_id
_entity_poly.type
_entity_poly.pdbx_seq_one_letter_code
_entity_poly.pdbx_strand_id
1 'polypeptide(L)'
;MSTGGATYGHNIGVWFEPRTQRWAIFNQDRAAVPAGSIFEVFIPQRSERFVHRSEPANTGADSTYLDDPITRGDPEILLTVTQNWNPGGGGGIYNDHPIGVRYDEGVGKWIIYNRDGAPMPTRAAFNVAVSDGGESAG
;
A
#
# COMPACT_ATOMS: atom_id res chain seq x y z
N MET A 1 -16.67 10.50 -28.45
CA MET A 1 -16.29 11.54 -27.48
C MET A 1 -15.79 10.85 -26.23
N SER A 2 -14.47 10.82 -26.02
CA SER A 2 -13.85 10.33 -24.79
C SER A 2 -13.31 11.56 -24.07
N THR A 3 -13.97 11.98 -22.99
CA THR A 3 -13.47 13.03 -22.11
C THR A 3 -12.47 12.39 -21.16
N GLY A 4 -11.25 12.90 -21.15
CA GLY A 4 -10.10 12.36 -20.43
C GLY A 4 -10.41 11.99 -18.98
N GLY A 5 -9.90 10.83 -18.56
CA GLY A 5 -9.96 10.40 -17.17
C GLY A 5 -9.27 11.43 -16.30
N ALA A 6 -10.05 12.18 -15.52
CA ALA A 6 -9.51 12.99 -14.44
C ALA A 6 -8.77 12.06 -13.48
N THR A 7 -7.50 12.36 -13.20
CA THR A 7 -6.73 11.63 -12.20
C THR A 7 -7.44 11.79 -10.84
N TYR A 8 -7.65 10.67 -10.14
CA TYR A 8 -8.15 10.70 -8.77
C TYR A 8 -7.08 11.33 -7.88
N GLY A 9 -7.20 12.63 -7.59
CA GLY A 9 -6.14 13.47 -7.01
C GLY A 9 -5.89 13.28 -5.52
N HIS A 10 -6.32 12.16 -4.93
CA HIS A 10 -6.17 11.87 -3.51
C HIS A 10 -5.39 10.58 -3.30
N ASN A 11 -4.57 10.54 -2.25
CA ASN A 11 -3.92 9.31 -1.81
C ASN A 11 -4.96 8.42 -1.14
N ILE A 12 -5.25 7.26 -1.73
CA ILE A 12 -6.22 6.33 -1.15
C ILE A 12 -5.60 5.50 -0.03
N GLY A 13 -6.45 5.08 0.89
CA GLY A 13 -6.19 4.02 1.84
C GLY A 13 -7.42 3.15 2.05
N VAL A 14 -7.23 2.06 2.79
CA VAL A 14 -8.30 1.21 3.28
C VAL A 14 -8.31 1.17 4.80
N TRP A 15 -9.50 1.05 5.38
CA TRP A 15 -9.66 0.81 6.81
C TRP A 15 -10.74 -0.23 7.06
N PHE A 16 -10.60 -0.96 8.16
CA PHE A 16 -11.59 -1.89 8.64
C PHE A 16 -12.47 -1.22 9.69
N GLU A 17 -13.78 -1.19 9.45
CA GLU A 17 -14.80 -0.71 10.39
C GLU A 17 -15.25 -1.87 11.27
N PRO A 18 -14.74 -2.01 12.52
CA PRO A 18 -15.04 -3.16 13.36
C PRO A 18 -16.51 -3.28 13.74
N ARG A 19 -17.26 -2.16 13.79
CA ARG A 19 -18.68 -2.17 14.17
C ARG A 19 -19.57 -2.80 13.10
N THR A 20 -19.20 -2.63 11.83
CA THR A 20 -19.97 -3.16 10.70
C THR A 20 -19.27 -4.29 9.98
N GLN A 21 -18.06 -4.67 10.42
CA GLN A 21 -17.22 -5.72 9.87
C GLN A 21 -16.99 -5.55 8.35
N ARG A 22 -16.74 -4.32 7.91
CA ARG A 22 -16.53 -3.98 6.50
C ARG A 22 -15.23 -3.24 6.29
N TRP A 23 -14.61 -3.48 5.15
CA TRP A 23 -13.56 -2.63 4.64
C TRP A 23 -14.16 -1.42 3.93
N ALA A 24 -13.52 -0.27 4.08
CA ALA A 24 -13.88 0.95 3.38
C ALA A 24 -12.63 1.58 2.74
N ILE A 25 -12.83 2.15 1.55
CA ILE A 25 -11.84 2.96 0.85
C ILE A 25 -12.06 4.42 1.26
N PHE A 26 -10.98 5.14 1.54
CA PHE A 26 -11.04 6.53 1.97
C PHE A 26 -9.84 7.32 1.42
N ASN A 27 -9.93 8.65 1.47
CA ASN A 27 -8.81 9.52 1.15
C ASN A 27 -7.98 9.82 2.40
N GLN A 28 -6.66 9.68 2.30
CA GLN A 28 -5.73 9.87 3.42
C GLN A 28 -5.70 11.32 3.93
N ASP A 29 -6.01 12.28 3.07
CA ASP A 29 -6.23 13.70 3.43
C ASP A 29 -7.55 13.95 4.18
N ARG A 30 -8.35 12.89 4.39
CA ARG A 30 -9.68 12.89 5.04
C ARG A 30 -10.76 13.62 4.26
N ALA A 31 -10.50 13.98 2.99
CA ALA A 31 -11.54 14.44 2.10
C ALA A 31 -12.57 13.32 1.87
N ALA A 32 -13.82 13.70 1.66
CA ALA A 32 -14.85 12.73 1.31
C ALA A 32 -14.52 12.10 -0.04
N VAL A 33 -14.68 10.77 -0.14
CA VAL A 33 -14.70 10.09 -1.44
C VAL A 33 -15.92 10.58 -2.20
N PRO A 34 -15.77 11.18 -3.40
CA PRO A 34 -16.90 11.67 -4.18
C PRO A 34 -17.91 10.56 -4.50
N ALA A 35 -19.20 10.91 -4.46
CA ALA A 35 -20.25 9.98 -4.85
C ALA A 35 -20.08 9.55 -6.32
N GLY A 36 -20.19 8.25 -6.59
CA GLY A 36 -19.99 7.68 -7.92
C GLY A 36 -18.53 7.38 -8.27
N SER A 37 -17.56 7.59 -7.38
CA SER A 37 -16.20 7.05 -7.56
C SER A 37 -16.23 5.53 -7.67
N ILE A 38 -15.50 4.99 -8.64
CA ILE A 38 -15.36 3.55 -8.89
C ILE A 38 -13.91 3.19 -8.59
N PHE A 39 -13.72 2.11 -7.84
CA PHE A 39 -12.39 1.56 -7.54
C PHE A 39 -12.37 0.09 -7.95
N GLU A 40 -11.27 -0.31 -8.56
CA GLU A 40 -10.97 -1.73 -8.72
C GLU A 40 -10.47 -2.28 -7.38
N VAL A 41 -11.01 -3.43 -6.98
CA VAL A 41 -10.64 -4.10 -5.73
C VAL A 41 -10.26 -5.53 -6.05
N PHE A 42 -9.01 -5.86 -5.76
CA PHE A 42 -8.47 -7.21 -5.91
C PHE A 42 -8.11 -7.79 -4.54
N ILE A 43 -8.34 -9.09 -4.38
CA ILE A 43 -8.04 -9.83 -3.15
C ILE A 43 -7.09 -10.98 -3.52
N PRO A 44 -5.76 -10.82 -3.31
CA PRO A 44 -4.78 -11.87 -3.61
C PRO A 44 -4.96 -13.11 -2.75
N GLN A 45 -4.36 -14.23 -3.17
CA GLN A 45 -4.32 -15.44 -2.36
C GLN A 45 -3.59 -15.17 -1.04
N ARG A 46 -3.87 -15.99 -0.03
CA ARG A 46 -3.26 -15.80 1.29
C ARG A 46 -1.73 -15.96 1.27
N SER A 47 -1.21 -16.81 0.37
CA SER A 47 0.22 -17.02 0.16
C SER A 47 0.92 -15.87 -0.57
N GLU A 48 0.16 -15.00 -1.22
CA GLU A 48 0.65 -13.92 -2.09
C GLU A 48 0.52 -12.54 -1.42
N ARG A 49 0.26 -12.51 -0.11
CA ARG A 49 -0.02 -11.24 0.57
C ARG A 49 0.40 -11.25 2.03
N PHE A 50 0.73 -10.05 2.51
CA PHE A 50 1.00 -9.79 3.91
C PHE A 50 0.66 -8.34 4.25
N VAL A 51 0.69 -8.03 5.55
CA VAL A 51 0.59 -6.66 6.04
C VAL A 51 1.99 -6.24 6.50
N HIS A 52 2.52 -5.20 5.86
CA HIS A 52 3.74 -4.55 6.30
C HIS A 52 3.43 -3.44 7.30
N ARG A 53 4.33 -3.22 8.26
CA ARG A 53 4.32 -2.06 9.15
C ARG A 53 5.70 -1.42 9.21
N SER A 54 5.74 -0.10 9.09
CA SER A 54 6.95 0.68 9.37
C SER A 54 7.23 0.66 10.87
N GLU A 55 8.48 0.39 11.22
CA GLU A 55 9.00 0.38 12.57
C GLU A 55 10.35 1.09 12.56
N PRO A 56 10.82 1.66 13.68
CA PRO A 56 12.11 2.35 13.72
C PRO A 56 13.29 1.50 13.21
N ALA A 57 13.21 0.18 13.35
CA ALA A 57 14.25 -0.76 12.91
C ALA A 57 14.27 -1.02 11.40
N ASN A 58 13.16 -0.77 10.68
CA ASN A 58 13.04 -1.04 9.25
C ASN A 58 12.74 0.23 8.43
N THR A 59 12.81 1.41 9.03
CA THR A 59 12.47 2.69 8.41
C THR A 59 13.63 3.66 8.44
N GLY A 60 13.89 4.31 7.32
CA GLY A 60 14.86 5.39 7.19
C GLY A 60 14.33 6.46 6.25
N ALA A 61 14.38 7.72 6.70
CA ALA A 61 13.86 8.87 5.96
C ALA A 61 12.41 8.65 5.46
N ASP A 62 12.22 8.60 4.14
CA ASP A 62 10.95 8.46 3.43
C ASP A 62 10.55 6.99 3.16
N SER A 63 11.39 6.02 3.57
CA SER A 63 11.34 4.63 3.10
C SER A 63 11.21 3.62 4.26
N THR A 64 10.54 2.50 4.02
CA THR A 64 10.50 1.33 4.92
C THR A 64 10.77 0.03 4.14
N TYR A 65 11.58 -0.84 4.73
CA TYR A 65 12.06 -2.09 4.14
C TYR A 65 11.10 -3.24 4.40
N LEU A 66 10.79 -4.00 3.35
CA LEU A 66 9.98 -5.21 3.42
C LEU A 66 10.87 -6.37 3.88
N ASP A 67 10.50 -6.95 5.02
CA ASP A 67 11.17 -8.09 5.66
C ASP A 67 10.25 -9.31 5.69
N ASP A 68 9.68 -9.65 4.52
CA ASP A 68 8.83 -10.84 4.36
C ASP A 68 9.50 -11.87 3.42
N PRO A 69 9.49 -13.18 3.77
CA PRO A 69 10.03 -14.24 2.92
C PRO A 69 9.55 -14.21 1.47
N ILE A 70 8.31 -13.78 1.19
CA ILE A 70 7.76 -13.79 -0.16
C ILE A 70 8.34 -12.68 -1.07
N THR A 71 9.07 -11.72 -0.49
CA THR A 71 9.66 -10.59 -1.23
C THR A 71 11.19 -10.61 -1.24
N ARG A 72 11.80 -11.57 -0.56
CA ARG A 72 13.23 -11.52 -0.26
C ARG A 72 14.07 -11.99 -1.45
N GLY A 73 15.01 -11.14 -1.89
CA GLY A 73 16.05 -11.53 -2.84
C GLY A 73 15.58 -11.72 -4.28
N ASP A 74 14.32 -11.39 -4.58
CA ASP A 74 13.74 -11.52 -5.91
C ASP A 74 13.34 -10.13 -6.45
N PRO A 75 14.12 -9.56 -7.39
CA PRO A 75 13.79 -8.29 -8.04
C PRO A 75 12.77 -8.42 -9.17
N GLU A 76 12.39 -9.63 -9.58
CA GLU A 76 11.52 -9.89 -10.75
C GLU A 76 10.03 -9.95 -10.38
N ILE A 77 9.68 -9.97 -9.09
CA ILE A 77 8.29 -9.92 -8.63
C ILE A 77 7.66 -8.54 -8.84
N LEU A 78 6.33 -8.53 -8.95
CA LEU A 78 5.53 -7.31 -8.97
C LEU A 78 4.82 -7.13 -7.63
N LEU A 79 4.87 -5.90 -7.11
CA LEU A 79 4.21 -5.53 -5.86
C LEU A 79 3.04 -4.58 -6.14
N THR A 80 1.85 -4.97 -5.68
CA THR A 80 0.72 -4.04 -5.52
C THR A 80 0.58 -3.68 -4.05
N VAL A 81 0.67 -2.39 -3.72
CA VAL A 81 0.67 -1.90 -2.34
C VAL A 81 -0.48 -0.93 -2.13
N THR A 82 -1.25 -1.14 -1.06
CA THR A 82 -2.32 -0.23 -0.63
C THR A 82 -2.11 0.17 0.82
N GLN A 83 -2.28 1.45 1.12
CA GLN A 83 -2.17 1.96 2.49
C GLN A 83 -3.28 1.39 3.35
N ASN A 84 -2.93 0.78 4.48
CA ASN A 84 -3.87 0.21 5.44
C ASN A 84 -3.83 1.04 6.71
N TRP A 85 -4.87 1.84 6.93
CA TRP A 85 -4.91 2.77 8.05
C TRP A 85 -4.88 2.03 9.39
N ASN A 86 -5.70 1.00 9.55
CA ASN A 86 -5.85 0.25 10.81
C ASN A 86 -5.81 -1.27 10.62
N PRO A 87 -4.66 -1.85 10.24
CA PRO A 87 -4.49 -3.30 10.27
C PRO A 87 -4.91 -3.90 11.62
N GLY A 88 -5.90 -4.81 11.58
CA GLY A 88 -6.49 -5.45 12.75
C GLY A 88 -7.69 -4.71 13.37
N GLY A 89 -8.13 -3.57 12.81
CA GLY A 89 -9.35 -2.86 13.21
C GLY A 89 -9.20 -1.92 14.40
N GLY A 90 -7.98 -1.65 14.86
CA GLY A 90 -7.69 -0.74 15.98
C GLY A 90 -7.55 0.73 15.56
N GLY A 91 -6.76 1.49 16.34
CA GLY A 91 -6.34 2.83 15.94
C GLY A 91 -5.37 2.79 14.75
N GLY A 92 -5.50 3.76 13.85
CA GLY A 92 -4.72 3.79 12.61
C GLY A 92 -3.78 4.97 12.45
N ILE A 93 -2.83 4.84 11.53
CA ILE A 93 -1.85 5.87 11.18
C ILE A 93 -2.13 6.33 9.75
N TYR A 94 -2.29 7.64 9.59
CA TYR A 94 -2.38 8.26 8.27
C TYR A 94 -1.00 8.39 7.63
N ASN A 95 -0.94 8.17 6.33
CA ASN A 95 0.19 8.51 5.49
C ASN A 95 -0.37 9.17 4.22
N ASP A 96 -0.64 10.48 4.31
CA ASP A 96 -1.18 11.26 3.21
C ASP A 96 -0.06 11.69 2.25
N HIS A 97 0.63 10.68 1.72
CA HIS A 97 1.71 10.85 0.78
C HIS A 97 1.55 9.82 -0.34
N PRO A 98 1.90 10.19 -1.59
CA PRO A 98 1.88 9.25 -2.70
C PRO A 98 2.97 8.21 -2.46
N ILE A 99 2.60 6.93 -2.39
CA ILE A 99 3.57 5.85 -2.19
C ILE A 99 4.10 5.29 -3.50
N GLY A 100 5.30 4.71 -3.44
CA GLY A 100 5.93 3.92 -4.49
C GLY A 100 6.61 2.69 -3.92
N VAL A 101 7.01 1.78 -4.82
CA VAL A 101 7.82 0.60 -4.51
C VAL A 101 9.06 0.57 -5.40
N ARG A 102 10.19 0.14 -4.86
CA ARG A 102 11.41 -0.14 -5.63
C ARG A 102 12.20 -1.27 -4.97
N TYR A 103 13.06 -1.94 -5.73
CA TYR A 103 14.01 -2.89 -5.19
C TYR A 103 15.33 -2.19 -4.89
N ASP A 104 15.88 -2.38 -3.70
CA ASP A 104 17.21 -1.93 -3.30
C ASP A 104 18.18 -3.10 -3.45
N GLU A 105 18.94 -3.11 -4.55
CA GLU A 105 19.92 -4.15 -4.86
C GLU A 105 21.05 -4.23 -3.83
N GLY A 106 21.43 -3.10 -3.21
CA GLY A 106 22.49 -3.06 -2.21
C GLY A 106 22.12 -3.78 -0.92
N VAL A 107 20.83 -3.76 -0.57
CA VAL A 107 20.28 -4.44 0.62
C VAL A 107 19.63 -5.78 0.29
N GLY A 108 19.27 -6.01 -0.97
CA GLY A 108 18.56 -7.21 -1.44
C GLY A 108 17.10 -7.25 -0.97
N LYS A 109 16.43 -6.10 -0.92
CA LYS A 109 15.07 -5.96 -0.36
C LYS A 109 14.23 -4.96 -1.15
N TRP A 110 12.93 -5.23 -1.19
CA TRP A 110 11.95 -4.25 -1.62
C TRP A 110 11.69 -3.18 -0.55
N ILE A 111 11.37 -1.98 -1.00
CA ILE A 111 11.07 -0.84 -0.13
C ILE A 111 9.80 -0.12 -0.59
N ILE A 112 8.96 0.23 0.38
CA ILE A 112 7.84 1.17 0.21
C ILE A 112 8.35 2.55 0.60
N TYR A 113 8.10 3.56 -0.21
CA TYR A 113 8.56 4.92 0.05
C TYR A 113 7.54 5.98 -0.32
N ASN A 114 7.62 7.13 0.36
CA ASN A 114 6.85 8.31 0.03
C ASN A 114 7.53 9.04 -1.14
N ARG A 115 6.87 9.08 -2.30
CA ARG A 115 7.44 9.61 -3.55
C ARG A 115 7.72 11.10 -3.53
N ASP A 116 7.11 11.83 -2.60
CA ASP A 116 7.34 13.25 -2.38
C ASP A 116 8.50 13.52 -1.41
N GLY A 117 9.17 12.47 -0.90
CA GLY A 117 10.30 12.58 0.03
C GLY A 117 9.89 12.90 1.47
N ALA A 118 8.59 12.94 1.79
CA ALA A 118 8.13 13.12 3.15
C ALA A 118 8.53 11.91 4.03
N PRO A 119 8.92 12.12 5.31
CA PRO A 119 9.31 11.03 6.18
C PRO A 119 8.22 9.96 6.29
N MET A 120 8.60 8.68 6.25
CA MET A 120 7.68 7.57 6.44
C MET A 120 7.19 7.57 7.90
N PRO A 121 5.88 7.72 8.18
CA PRO A 121 5.39 7.73 9.55
C PRO A 121 5.67 6.39 10.23
N THR A 122 6.13 6.42 11.48
CA THR A 122 6.28 5.21 12.29
C THR A 122 4.91 4.55 12.51
N ARG A 123 4.84 3.23 12.34
CA ARG A 123 3.62 2.40 12.42
C ARG A 123 2.60 2.63 11.30
N ALA A 124 2.95 3.36 10.25
CA ALA A 124 2.22 3.30 8.98
C ALA A 124 2.18 1.85 8.49
N ALA A 125 1.07 1.43 7.92
CA ALA A 125 0.87 0.06 7.52
C ALA A 125 0.35 -0.05 6.10
N PHE A 126 0.68 -1.17 5.46
CA PHE A 126 0.43 -1.39 4.06
C PHE A 126 -0.01 -2.83 3.83
N ASN A 127 -1.06 -3.01 3.04
CA ASN A 127 -1.38 -4.30 2.45
C ASN A 127 -0.46 -4.48 1.24
N VAL A 128 0.32 -5.57 1.23
CA VAL A 128 1.23 -5.90 0.14
C VAL A 128 0.71 -7.15 -0.54
N ALA A 129 0.51 -7.07 -1.85
CA ALA A 129 0.21 -8.18 -2.73
C ALA A 129 1.41 -8.42 -3.65
N VAL A 130 1.74 -9.70 -3.85
CA VAL A 130 2.84 -10.15 -4.69
C VAL A 130 2.28 -10.96 -5.84
N SER A 131 2.75 -10.69 -7.04
CA SER A 131 2.50 -11.53 -8.21
C SER A 131 3.80 -11.77 -8.95
N ASP A 132 3.89 -12.92 -9.62
CA ASP A 132 5.01 -13.21 -10.50
C ASP A 132 5.08 -12.15 -11.62
N GLY A 133 6.28 -11.74 -12.01
CA GLY A 133 6.50 -10.79 -13.11
C GLY A 133 6.17 -11.35 -14.50
N GLY A 134 5.85 -12.65 -14.58
CA GLY A 134 5.33 -13.31 -15.78
C GLY A 134 3.80 -13.29 -15.78
N GLU A 135 3.21 -12.73 -16.84
CA GLU A 135 1.77 -12.58 -17.03
C GLU A 135 0.91 -13.70 -16.41
N SER A 136 0.09 -13.35 -15.43
CA SER A 136 -1.09 -14.15 -15.10
C SER A 136 -2.29 -13.62 -15.90
N ALA A 137 -2.38 -14.01 -17.18
CA ALA A 137 -3.65 -14.06 -17.88
C ALA A 137 -4.27 -15.44 -17.64
N GLY A 138 -5.36 -15.49 -16.88
CA GLY A 138 -6.19 -16.67 -16.65
C GLY A 138 -7.64 -16.27 -16.50
#